data_AF-A0A443RSX1-F1
#
_entry.id   AF-A0A443RSX1-F1
#
_cell.length_a   1.000
_cell.length_b   1.000
_cell.length_c   1.000
_cell.angle_alpha   90.00
_cell.angle_beta   90.00
_cell.angle_gamma   90.00
#
_symmetry.space_group_name_H-M   'P 1'
#
loop_
_entity.id
_entity.type
_entity.pdbx_description
1 polymer ?
#
loop_
_entity_poly.entity_id
_entity_poly.type
_entity_poly.pdbx_seq_one_letter_code
_entity_poly.pdbx_strand_id
1 'polypeptide(L)'
;MRTQTFFGCPQSFCYDHEVDDFVVDTSGNKPIVILFRGLYYWRLLTKHGDIPLSLPLVANAKVIGKDDEPWPGLQGLRYIDAAEAFTIDGKQVVLIFKDRRIYTVVDGETAETKVKTLFADKFDHSVDSVWYNRVEKLLFLFTANRFQTYSVSLTEDGNISCSLVGHSLRGIFNEFAGLPQHISAILSNLEDKTYFLKNMWYYVIPEKGWNVGDEKIKPKITFDP
;
A
#
# COMPACT_ATOMS: atom_id res chain seq x y z
N MET A 1 -22.85 -21.83 -5.78
CA MET A 1 -21.49 -21.66 -5.21
C MET A 1 -21.50 -20.39 -4.38
N ARG A 2 -21.18 -20.46 -3.09
CA ARG A 2 -21.00 -19.27 -2.23
C ARG A 2 -19.56 -18.78 -2.43
N THR A 3 -19.38 -17.56 -2.93
CA THR A 3 -18.08 -16.90 -3.06
C THR A 3 -17.75 -16.25 -1.73
N GLN A 4 -16.76 -16.78 -1.01
CA GLN A 4 -16.23 -16.16 0.20
C GLN A 4 -15.25 -15.06 -0.19
N THR A 5 -15.45 -13.86 0.35
CA THR A 5 -14.50 -12.76 0.15
C THR A 5 -13.47 -12.81 1.26
N PHE A 6 -12.20 -13.12 0.94
CA PHE A 6 -11.12 -13.13 1.93
C PHE A 6 -10.19 -11.94 1.74
N PHE A 7 -10.08 -11.11 2.77
CA PHE A 7 -8.86 -10.37 3.09
C PHE A 7 -8.35 -10.91 4.44
N GLY A 8 -7.64 -12.04 4.44
CA GLY A 8 -7.15 -12.65 5.69
C GLY A 8 -6.96 -14.17 5.62
N CYS A 9 -6.02 -14.68 6.42
CA CYS A 9 -5.40 -16.01 6.40
C CYS A 9 -6.33 -17.16 6.88
N PRO A 10 -6.02 -18.45 6.62
CA PRO A 10 -6.77 -19.61 7.14
C PRO A 10 -6.18 -20.33 8.37
N GLN A 11 -5.21 -19.76 9.11
CA GLN A 11 -4.64 -20.42 10.31
C GLN A 11 -5.40 -20.15 11.62
N SER A 12 -5.09 -20.90 12.68
CA SER A 12 -5.65 -20.75 14.03
C SER A 12 -5.28 -19.42 14.74
N PHE A 13 -4.46 -18.56 14.12
CA PHE A 13 -4.18 -17.18 14.53
C PHE A 13 -5.13 -16.14 13.90
N CYS A 14 -6.18 -16.58 13.17
CA CYS A 14 -7.06 -15.75 12.35
C CYS A 14 -8.26 -15.13 13.08
N TYR A 15 -8.12 -14.80 14.35
CA TYR A 15 -8.98 -13.78 14.95
C TYR A 15 -8.57 -12.36 14.52
N ASP A 16 -7.34 -12.22 14.04
CA ASP A 16 -6.80 -10.95 13.60
C ASP A 16 -6.71 -10.90 12.07
N HIS A 17 -7.60 -10.08 11.49
CA HIS A 17 -7.73 -9.80 10.07
C HIS A 17 -6.74 -8.73 9.59
N GLU A 18 -5.96 -8.16 10.50
CA GLU A 18 -4.96 -7.16 10.14
C GLU A 18 -3.84 -7.78 9.31
N VAL A 19 -3.42 -6.99 8.33
CA VAL A 19 -2.25 -7.20 7.48
C VAL A 19 -1.41 -5.94 7.59
N ASP A 20 -0.12 -6.07 7.30
CA ASP A 20 0.80 -4.93 7.40
C ASP A 20 0.61 -4.00 6.19
N ASP A 21 0.65 -4.53 4.96
CA ASP A 21 0.20 -3.80 3.76
C ASP A 21 0.05 -4.72 2.54
N PHE A 22 -0.28 -4.12 1.38
CA PHE A 22 -0.27 -4.77 0.08
C PHE A 22 0.60 -4.03 -0.93
N VAL A 23 1.04 -4.76 -1.96
CA VAL A 23 1.56 -4.17 -3.20
C VAL A 23 0.95 -4.91 -4.38
N VAL A 24 0.57 -4.19 -5.44
CA VAL A 24 0.19 -4.82 -6.71
C VAL A 24 1.34 -4.72 -7.69
N ASP A 25 1.97 -5.86 -7.95
CA ASP A 25 3.00 -5.99 -8.96
C ASP A 25 2.35 -6.19 -10.34
N THR A 26 2.50 -5.19 -11.21
CA THR A 26 1.99 -5.17 -12.59
C THR A 26 3.10 -5.33 -13.62
N SER A 27 4.33 -5.70 -13.24
CA SER A 27 5.44 -5.91 -14.18
C SER A 27 5.23 -7.12 -15.10
N GLY A 28 4.43 -8.10 -14.67
CA GLY A 28 4.10 -9.29 -15.45
C GLY A 28 2.79 -9.18 -16.24
N ASN A 29 2.50 -10.23 -17.02
CA ASN A 29 1.26 -10.31 -17.84
C ASN A 29 -0.04 -10.33 -17.02
N LYS A 30 0.04 -10.58 -15.72
CA LYS A 30 -1.11 -10.57 -14.80
C LYS A 30 -0.71 -9.88 -13.51
N PRO A 31 -1.58 -9.02 -12.94
CA PRO A 31 -1.31 -8.38 -11.66
C PRO A 31 -1.21 -9.43 -10.56
N ILE A 32 -0.13 -9.34 -9.78
CA ILE A 32 0.12 -10.18 -8.61
C ILE A 32 -0.02 -9.29 -7.38
N VAL A 33 -0.89 -9.68 -6.45
CA VAL A 33 -0.98 -8.99 -5.16
C VAL A 33 0.04 -9.61 -4.22
N ILE A 34 0.97 -8.80 -3.74
CA ILE A 34 1.90 -9.14 -2.67
C ILE A 34 1.25 -8.68 -1.37
N LEU A 35 0.92 -9.63 -0.49
CA LEU A 35 0.35 -9.37 0.83
C LEU A 35 1.45 -9.51 1.88
N PHE A 36 1.63 -8.51 2.73
CA PHE A 36 2.60 -8.53 3.83
C PHE A 36 1.92 -8.73 5.19
N ARG A 37 2.52 -9.58 6.03
CA ARG A 37 2.11 -9.76 7.42
C ARG A 37 3.25 -10.33 8.27
N GLY A 38 3.63 -9.59 9.30
CA GLY A 38 4.73 -9.94 10.18
C GLY A 38 6.05 -10.03 9.39
N LEU A 39 6.75 -11.15 9.56
CA LEU A 39 8.00 -11.44 8.84
C LEU A 39 7.78 -12.02 7.44
N TYR A 40 6.52 -12.20 7.03
CA TYR A 40 6.18 -12.98 5.85
C TYR A 40 5.47 -12.16 4.80
N TYR A 41 5.55 -12.64 3.56
CA TYR A 41 4.73 -12.17 2.46
C TYR A 41 4.18 -13.35 1.64
N TRP A 42 3.10 -13.08 0.91
CA TRP A 42 2.46 -14.02 -0.01
C TRP A 42 2.29 -13.36 -1.38
N ARG A 43 2.50 -14.14 -2.44
CA ARG A 43 2.17 -13.74 -3.82
C ARG A 43 0.82 -14.36 -4.17
N LEU A 44 -0.21 -13.53 -4.21
CA LEU A 44 -1.59 -13.93 -4.47
C LEU A 44 -1.92 -13.68 -5.93
N LEU A 45 -2.18 -14.76 -6.67
CA LEU A 45 -2.71 -14.67 -8.02
C LEU A 45 -4.16 -14.19 -7.94
N THR A 46 -4.46 -13.11 -8.66
CA THR A 46 -5.84 -12.66 -8.86
C THR A 46 -6.35 -13.26 -10.16
N LYS A 47 -7.54 -13.88 -10.14
CA LYS A 47 -8.14 -14.41 -11.38
C LYS A 47 -8.66 -13.31 -12.29
N HIS A 48 -9.00 -12.15 -11.71
CA HIS A 48 -9.64 -11.03 -12.41
C HIS A 48 -9.11 -9.65 -12.01
N GLY A 49 -8.03 -9.54 -11.23
CA GLY A 49 -7.57 -8.23 -10.75
C GLY A 49 -8.55 -7.53 -9.81
N ASP A 50 -9.50 -8.26 -9.23
CA ASP A 50 -10.49 -7.74 -8.27
C ASP A 50 -10.53 -8.63 -7.02
N ILE A 51 -11.27 -8.16 -6.03
CA ILE A 51 -11.55 -8.84 -4.78
C ILE A 51 -12.74 -9.80 -4.98
N PRO A 52 -12.73 -10.98 -4.34
CA PRO A 52 -11.76 -11.40 -3.34
C PRO A 52 -10.42 -11.90 -3.85
N LEU A 53 -9.41 -11.68 -3.01
CA LEU A 53 -8.09 -12.23 -3.17
C LEU A 53 -8.09 -13.74 -2.89
N SER A 54 -7.13 -14.43 -3.49
CA SER A 54 -6.85 -15.83 -3.18
C SER A 54 -6.38 -15.97 -1.73
N LEU A 55 -6.76 -17.09 -1.10
CA LEU A 55 -6.41 -17.37 0.29
C LEU A 55 -4.89 -17.52 0.47
N PRO A 56 -4.24 -16.78 1.40
CA PRO A 56 -2.80 -16.90 1.65
C PRO A 56 -2.50 -18.19 2.43
N LEU A 57 -2.08 -19.23 1.72
CA LEU A 57 -1.73 -20.52 2.31
C LEU A 57 -0.35 -20.48 2.97
N VAL A 58 -0.21 -21.18 4.09
CA VAL A 58 1.05 -21.30 4.87
C VAL A 58 2.19 -21.84 4.03
N ALA A 59 1.89 -22.85 3.21
CA ALA A 59 2.87 -23.47 2.31
C ALA A 59 3.46 -22.50 1.28
N ASN A 60 2.79 -21.36 1.06
CA ASN A 60 3.20 -20.33 0.10
C ASN A 60 3.81 -19.09 0.77
N ALA A 61 3.92 -19.08 2.11
CA ALA A 61 4.50 -17.96 2.84
C ALA A 61 6.01 -17.88 2.55
N LYS A 62 6.48 -16.69 2.20
CA LYS A 62 7.90 -16.38 2.01
C LYS A 62 8.36 -15.40 3.07
N VAL A 63 9.65 -15.43 3.42
CA VAL A 63 10.21 -14.53 4.45
C VAL A 63 10.73 -13.26 3.79
N ILE A 64 10.31 -12.10 4.31
CA ILE A 64 10.77 -10.79 3.84
C ILE A 64 12.29 -10.70 4.02
N GLY A 65 12.99 -10.24 2.98
CA GLY A 65 14.43 -9.96 3.03
C GLY A 65 15.34 -11.17 3.25
N LYS A 66 14.81 -12.39 3.09
CA LYS A 66 15.63 -13.61 3.10
C LYS A 66 16.22 -13.90 1.71
N ASP A 67 15.40 -13.72 0.68
CA ASP A 67 15.74 -13.98 -0.72
C ASP A 67 15.67 -12.65 -1.50
N ASP A 68 16.21 -12.60 -2.73
CA ASP A 68 16.09 -11.45 -3.66
C ASP A 68 14.69 -11.34 -4.30
N GLU A 69 13.66 -11.79 -3.59
CA GLU A 69 12.28 -11.77 -4.03
C GLU A 69 11.37 -11.03 -3.03
N PRO A 70 10.28 -10.39 -3.49
CA PRO A 70 9.93 -10.18 -4.90
C PRO A 70 10.83 -9.16 -5.60
N TRP A 71 11.63 -8.39 -4.85
CA TRP A 71 12.60 -7.45 -5.37
C TRP A 71 13.97 -7.68 -4.74
N PRO A 72 15.07 -7.56 -5.52
CA PRO A 72 16.41 -7.73 -5.00
C PRO A 72 16.81 -6.59 -4.06
N GLY A 73 17.86 -6.76 -3.25
CA GLY A 73 18.38 -5.67 -2.41
C GLY A 73 17.58 -5.38 -1.13
N LEU A 74 16.60 -6.22 -0.80
CA LEU A 74 15.84 -6.16 0.47
C LEU A 74 16.45 -7.04 1.57
N GLN A 75 17.68 -7.53 1.41
CA GLN A 75 18.31 -8.45 2.36
C GLN A 75 18.32 -7.86 3.78
N GLY A 76 17.81 -8.63 4.73
CA GLY A 76 17.77 -8.25 6.14
C GLY A 76 16.62 -7.31 6.53
N LEU A 77 15.81 -6.83 5.57
CA LEU A 77 14.55 -6.16 5.89
C LEU A 77 13.63 -7.14 6.62
N ARG A 78 13.02 -6.69 7.71
CA ARG A 78 12.08 -7.46 8.52
C ARG A 78 10.89 -6.58 8.86
N TYR A 79 9.70 -7.11 8.65
CA TYR A 79 8.44 -6.36 8.75
C TYR A 79 8.41 -5.19 7.75
N ILE A 80 7.20 -4.69 7.48
CA ILE A 80 7.01 -3.42 6.77
C ILE A 80 5.97 -2.62 7.52
N ASP A 81 6.02 -1.30 7.38
CA ASP A 81 4.99 -0.42 7.95
C ASP A 81 4.01 0.04 6.86
N ALA A 82 4.49 0.21 5.64
CA ALA A 82 3.65 0.53 4.48
C ALA A 82 4.36 0.16 3.17
N ALA A 83 3.61 -0.11 2.11
CA ALA A 83 4.17 -0.31 0.78
C ALA A 83 3.17 0.10 -0.31
N GLU A 84 3.69 0.55 -1.45
CA GLU A 84 2.87 0.95 -2.60
C GLU A 84 3.70 0.75 -3.88
N ALA A 85 3.06 0.33 -4.96
CA ALA A 85 3.72 0.24 -6.25
C ALA A 85 2.90 0.94 -7.31
N PHE A 86 3.54 1.70 -8.20
CA PHE A 86 2.88 2.45 -9.26
C PHE A 86 3.82 2.60 -10.46
N THR A 87 3.32 3.17 -11.54
CA THR A 87 4.11 3.38 -12.76
C THR A 87 4.30 4.88 -13.01
N ILE A 88 5.54 5.29 -13.23
CA ILE A 88 5.92 6.62 -13.73
C ILE A 88 6.71 6.43 -15.01
N ASP A 89 6.31 7.11 -16.09
CA ASP A 89 7.00 7.09 -17.38
C ASP A 89 7.32 5.67 -17.90
N GLY A 90 6.38 4.73 -17.68
CA GLY A 90 6.50 3.33 -18.09
C GLY A 90 7.34 2.45 -17.18
N LYS A 91 8.01 3.01 -16.17
CA LYS A 91 8.80 2.27 -15.18
C LYS A 91 7.96 1.97 -13.94
N GLN A 92 8.01 0.71 -13.48
CA GLN A 92 7.43 0.35 -12.20
C GLN A 92 8.32 0.89 -11.08
N VAL A 93 7.66 1.54 -10.14
CA VAL A 93 8.20 2.06 -8.90
C VAL A 93 7.55 1.29 -7.77
N VAL A 94 8.33 0.83 -6.79
CA VAL A 94 7.84 0.28 -5.54
C VAL A 94 8.47 1.04 -4.39
N LEU A 95 7.64 1.49 -3.47
CA LEU A 95 8.05 2.12 -2.23
C LEU A 95 7.74 1.16 -1.08
N ILE A 96 8.73 0.87 -0.25
CA ILE A 96 8.54 0.06 0.97
C ILE A 96 9.08 0.86 2.15
N PHE A 97 8.22 1.13 3.12
CA PHE A 97 8.53 1.90 4.30
C PHE A 97 8.78 0.97 5.49
N LYS A 98 9.85 1.26 6.22
CA LYS A 98 10.11 0.66 7.52
C LYS A 98 10.79 1.65 8.45
N ASP A 99 10.13 1.95 9.54
CA ASP A 99 10.48 2.96 10.53
C ASP A 99 10.70 4.32 9.84
N ARG A 100 11.94 4.80 9.83
CA ARG A 100 12.35 6.06 9.19
C ARG A 100 13.11 5.84 7.88
N ARG A 101 13.04 4.63 7.34
CA ARG A 101 13.69 4.21 6.09
C ARG A 101 12.66 3.93 5.02
N ILE A 102 13.06 4.17 3.77
CA ILE A 102 12.33 3.80 2.59
C ILE A 102 13.27 3.03 1.66
N TYR A 103 12.77 1.90 1.17
CA TYR A 103 13.37 1.13 0.10
C TYR A 103 12.59 1.46 -1.17
N THR A 104 13.30 2.04 -2.11
CA THR A 104 12.77 2.41 -3.42
C THR A 104 13.25 1.39 -4.43
N VAL A 105 12.33 0.69 -5.08
CA VAL A 105 12.63 -0.20 -6.20
C VAL A 105 12.20 0.49 -7.48
N VAL A 106 13.15 0.72 -8.41
CA VAL A 106 12.86 1.25 -9.74
C VAL A 106 13.46 0.30 -10.76
N ASP A 107 12.62 -0.26 -11.63
CA ASP A 107 13.07 -1.20 -12.68
C ASP A 107 13.87 -2.40 -12.13
N GLY A 108 13.50 -2.86 -10.94
CA GLY A 108 14.16 -3.98 -10.25
C GLY A 108 15.43 -3.59 -9.47
N GLU A 109 15.90 -2.36 -9.53
CA GLU A 109 17.01 -1.88 -8.70
C GLU A 109 16.51 -1.25 -7.41
N THR A 110 17.07 -1.66 -6.27
CA THR A 110 16.65 -1.20 -4.95
C THR A 110 17.68 -0.24 -4.35
N ALA A 111 17.19 0.92 -3.89
CA ALA A 111 17.95 1.89 -3.13
C ALA A 111 17.32 2.13 -1.75
N GLU A 112 18.13 2.14 -0.69
CA GLU A 112 17.69 2.53 0.65
C GLU A 112 17.99 4.02 0.89
N THR A 113 17.00 4.76 1.39
CA THR A 113 17.21 6.13 1.89
C THR A 113 16.38 6.39 3.15
N LYS A 114 16.58 7.56 3.77
CA LYS A 114 15.76 8.00 4.89
C LYS A 114 14.51 8.68 4.37
N VAL A 115 13.37 8.46 5.03
CA VAL A 115 12.09 9.10 4.67
C VAL A 115 12.23 10.63 4.58
N LYS A 116 12.89 11.25 5.57
CA LYS A 116 13.16 12.70 5.59
C LYS A 116 13.96 13.21 4.38
N THR A 117 14.82 12.37 3.82
CA THR A 117 15.66 12.73 2.67
C THR A 117 14.81 12.83 1.41
N LEU A 118 13.81 11.95 1.26
CA LEU A 118 12.94 11.93 0.09
C LEU A 118 11.75 12.90 0.22
N PHE A 119 11.20 13.08 1.43
CA PHE A 119 9.96 13.84 1.66
C PHE A 119 10.16 15.19 2.37
N ALA A 120 11.39 15.71 2.36
CA ALA A 120 11.82 16.94 3.03
C ALA A 120 11.68 16.93 4.56
N ASP A 121 12.32 17.93 5.22
CA ASP A 121 12.58 17.98 6.67
C ASP A 121 11.35 17.97 7.60
N LYS A 122 10.12 18.07 7.07
CA LYS A 122 8.90 18.12 7.89
C LYS A 122 8.29 16.76 8.19
N PHE A 123 8.86 15.67 7.66
CA PHE A 123 8.39 14.31 7.88
C PHE A 123 9.38 13.51 8.74
N ASP A 124 9.19 13.51 10.07
CA ASP A 124 10.04 12.76 11.03
C ASP A 124 9.29 11.58 11.73
N HIS A 125 8.19 11.14 11.14
CA HIS A 125 7.33 10.09 11.69
C HIS A 125 7.41 8.82 10.82
N SER A 126 7.01 7.67 11.38
CA SER A 126 6.78 6.44 10.62
C SER A 126 5.59 6.63 9.68
N VAL A 127 5.60 5.98 8.52
CA VAL A 127 4.47 5.93 7.59
C VAL A 127 3.63 4.71 7.93
N ASP A 128 2.35 4.90 8.23
CA ASP A 128 1.44 3.79 8.59
C ASP A 128 0.80 3.16 7.35
N SER A 129 0.61 3.93 6.27
CA SER A 129 0.13 3.46 4.97
C SER A 129 0.50 4.47 3.90
N VAL A 130 0.64 4.00 2.66
CA VAL A 130 0.90 4.86 1.50
C VAL A 130 -0.10 4.56 0.39
N TRP A 131 -0.50 5.59 -0.35
CA TRP A 131 -1.38 5.44 -1.51
C TRP A 131 -0.92 6.32 -2.65
N TYR A 132 -0.77 5.75 -3.84
CA TYR A 132 -0.59 6.53 -5.06
C TYR A 132 -1.89 6.64 -5.85
N ASN A 133 -2.46 7.84 -5.93
CA ASN A 133 -3.61 8.13 -6.77
C ASN A 133 -3.16 8.32 -8.22
N ARG A 134 -3.50 7.40 -9.12
CA ARG A 134 -3.01 7.44 -10.51
C ARG A 134 -3.70 8.49 -11.37
N VAL A 135 -4.94 8.83 -11.06
CA VAL A 135 -5.70 9.86 -11.76
C VAL A 135 -5.12 11.25 -11.49
N GLU A 136 -4.83 11.55 -10.23
CA GLU A 136 -4.27 12.85 -9.83
C GLU A 136 -2.74 12.89 -9.86
N LYS A 137 -2.09 11.72 -9.98
CA LYS A 137 -0.63 11.54 -9.93
C LYS A 137 -0.02 12.06 -8.62
N LEU A 138 -0.68 11.75 -7.51
CA LEU A 138 -0.33 12.22 -6.18
C LEU A 138 -0.09 11.03 -5.24
N LEU A 139 0.99 11.08 -4.49
CA LEU A 139 1.32 10.14 -3.42
C LEU A 139 0.86 10.68 -2.08
N PHE A 140 0.10 9.88 -1.34
CA PHE A 140 -0.43 10.18 -0.02
C PHE A 140 0.35 9.35 0.99
N LEU A 141 0.98 10.01 1.97
CA LEU A 141 1.59 9.36 3.11
C LEU A 141 0.70 9.56 4.33
N PHE A 142 0.16 8.46 4.86
CA PHE A 142 -0.71 8.45 6.04
C PHE A 142 0.12 8.20 7.31
N THR A 143 -0.16 8.99 8.34
CA THR A 143 0.49 8.91 9.66
C THR A 143 -0.53 9.23 10.75
N ALA A 144 -0.78 8.27 11.63
CA ALA A 144 -1.84 8.32 12.61
C ALA A 144 -3.16 8.80 11.97
N ASN A 145 -3.66 9.97 12.40
CA ASN A 145 -4.90 10.58 11.92
C ASN A 145 -4.72 11.65 10.85
N ARG A 146 -3.56 11.68 10.20
CA ARG A 146 -3.20 12.71 9.25
C ARG A 146 -2.56 12.14 8.00
N PHE A 147 -2.48 12.96 6.97
CA PHE A 147 -1.75 12.63 5.75
C PHE A 147 -1.09 13.86 5.13
N GLN A 148 -0.09 13.63 4.31
CA GLN A 148 0.51 14.62 3.42
C GLN A 148 0.52 14.11 2.00
N THR A 149 0.46 15.04 1.06
CA THR A 149 0.37 14.74 -0.36
C THR A 149 1.62 15.24 -1.08
N TYR A 150 2.17 14.41 -1.96
CA TYR A 150 3.38 14.69 -2.70
C TYR A 150 3.16 14.43 -4.19
N SER A 151 3.72 15.29 -5.04
CA SER A 151 3.94 14.96 -6.43
C SER A 151 5.19 14.09 -6.52
N VAL A 152 5.14 13.06 -7.35
CA VAL A 152 6.26 12.13 -7.55
C VAL A 152 6.68 12.17 -9.01
N SER A 153 7.99 12.21 -9.25
CA SER A 153 8.58 12.10 -10.58
C SER A 153 9.87 11.29 -10.53
N LEU A 154 10.34 10.86 -11.70
CA LEU A 154 11.70 10.33 -11.85
C LEU A 154 12.64 11.47 -12.29
N THR A 155 13.82 11.49 -11.70
CA THR A 155 14.95 12.34 -12.13
C THR A 155 15.60 11.76 -13.38
N GLU A 156 16.46 12.53 -14.04
CA GLU A 156 17.21 12.07 -15.23
C GLU A 156 18.04 10.81 -14.95
N ASP A 157 18.58 10.71 -13.73
CA ASP A 157 19.33 9.55 -13.24
C ASP A 157 18.45 8.35 -12.85
N GLY A 158 17.13 8.43 -13.06
CA GLY A 158 16.18 7.36 -12.73
C GLY A 158 15.80 7.26 -11.25
N ASN A 159 16.31 8.15 -10.40
CA ASN A 159 15.93 8.21 -8.98
C ASN A 159 14.57 8.89 -8.80
N ILE A 160 13.84 8.51 -7.74
CA ILE A 160 12.59 9.17 -7.37
C ILE A 160 12.86 10.56 -6.77
N SER A 161 12.07 11.54 -7.19
CA SER A 161 11.93 12.84 -6.55
C SER A 161 10.51 13.03 -6.05
N CYS A 162 10.36 13.51 -4.83
CA CYS A 162 9.07 13.85 -4.24
C CYS A 162 9.05 15.31 -3.85
N SER A 163 7.95 16.01 -4.15
CA SER A 163 7.75 17.41 -3.76
C SER A 163 6.41 17.56 -3.05
N LEU A 164 6.42 18.22 -1.89
CA LEU A 164 5.22 18.44 -1.09
C LEU A 164 4.23 19.30 -1.89
N VAL A 165 2.99 18.84 -2.01
CA VAL A 165 1.90 19.57 -2.65
C VAL A 165 1.10 20.30 -1.58
N GLY A 166 1.09 21.63 -1.67
CA GLY A 166 0.48 22.50 -0.66
C GLY A 166 1.34 22.64 0.60
N HIS A 167 0.73 23.03 1.72
CA HIS A 167 1.48 23.49 2.90
C HIS A 167 1.08 22.84 4.24
N SER A 168 0.27 21.79 4.25
CA SER A 168 -0.22 21.24 5.52
C SER A 168 -0.28 19.73 5.58
N LEU A 169 -0.05 19.26 6.80
CA LEU A 169 -0.48 17.97 7.29
C LEU A 169 -2.00 18.02 7.45
N ARG A 170 -2.72 17.22 6.67
CA ARG A 170 -4.19 17.24 6.55
C ARG A 170 -4.81 16.13 7.40
N GLY A 171 -6.03 16.32 7.88
CA GLY A 171 -6.72 15.33 8.72
C GLY A 171 -7.51 14.32 7.90
N ILE A 172 -7.32 13.01 8.13
CA ILE A 172 -8.03 11.95 7.38
C ILE A 172 -9.53 12.11 7.52
N PHE A 173 -10.04 12.24 8.75
CA PHE A 173 -11.47 12.36 9.04
C PHE A 173 -12.14 13.57 8.38
N ASN A 174 -11.39 14.66 8.16
CA ASN A 174 -11.92 15.90 7.59
C ASN A 174 -12.04 15.83 6.05
N GLU A 175 -11.18 15.04 5.42
CA GLU A 175 -11.00 15.00 3.96
C GLU A 175 -11.60 13.74 3.35
N PHE A 176 -11.67 12.67 4.14
CA PHE A 176 -12.24 11.38 3.78
C PHE A 176 -13.40 11.06 4.72
N ALA A 177 -14.56 11.67 4.47
CA ALA A 177 -15.74 11.52 5.30
C ALA A 177 -16.13 10.03 5.44
N GLY A 178 -16.08 9.48 6.65
CA GLY A 178 -16.42 8.08 6.93
C GLY A 178 -15.24 7.09 6.96
N LEU A 179 -14.03 7.51 6.54
CA LEU A 179 -12.83 6.72 6.82
C LEU A 179 -12.49 6.75 8.32
N PRO A 180 -11.88 5.67 8.85
CA PRO A 180 -11.38 5.67 10.21
C PRO A 180 -10.19 6.62 10.33
N GLN A 181 -9.92 7.06 11.56
CA GLN A 181 -8.78 7.93 11.84
C GLN A 181 -7.44 7.24 11.62
N HIS A 182 -7.38 5.92 11.51
CA HIS A 182 -6.15 5.18 11.27
C HIS A 182 -6.42 4.18 10.17
N ILE A 183 -5.53 4.14 9.18
CA ILE A 183 -5.53 3.16 8.11
C ILE A 183 -4.41 2.18 8.41
N SER A 184 -4.70 0.88 8.30
CA SER A 184 -3.71 -0.17 8.56
C SER A 184 -3.00 -0.61 7.28
N ALA A 185 -3.72 -0.65 6.16
CA ALA A 185 -3.20 -1.10 4.87
C ALA A 185 -4.03 -0.53 3.73
N ILE A 186 -3.43 -0.44 2.54
CA ILE A 186 -4.10 0.05 1.33
C ILE A 186 -3.82 -0.92 0.19
N LEU A 187 -4.88 -1.39 -0.45
CA LEU A 187 -4.80 -2.14 -1.71
C LEU A 187 -5.29 -1.25 -2.84
N SER A 188 -4.35 -0.62 -3.53
CA SER A 188 -4.56 0.17 -4.73
C SER A 188 -4.24 -0.66 -5.98
N ASN A 189 -4.39 -0.07 -7.16
CA ASN A 189 -3.96 -0.67 -8.43
C ASN A 189 -4.62 -2.01 -8.82
N LEU A 190 -5.78 -2.29 -8.24
CA LEU A 190 -6.74 -3.29 -8.69
C LEU A 190 -7.93 -2.55 -9.34
N GLU A 191 -8.04 -2.62 -10.66
CA GLU A 191 -9.05 -1.87 -11.44
C GLU A 191 -9.03 -0.36 -11.17
N ASP A 192 -10.18 0.33 -11.15
CA ASP A 192 -10.34 1.79 -10.94
C ASP A 192 -10.67 2.16 -9.48
N LYS A 193 -10.39 1.27 -8.53
CA LYS A 193 -10.74 1.42 -7.11
C LYS A 193 -9.53 1.22 -6.22
N THR A 194 -9.54 1.91 -5.09
CA THR A 194 -8.60 1.68 -4.00
C THR A 194 -9.36 1.20 -2.78
N TYR A 195 -8.83 0.19 -2.11
CA TYR A 195 -9.40 -0.40 -0.91
C TYR A 195 -8.55 0.00 0.30
N PHE A 196 -9.12 0.77 1.21
CA PHE A 196 -8.50 1.17 2.47
C PHE A 196 -8.94 0.19 3.55
N LEU A 197 -8.02 -0.37 4.32
CA LEU A 197 -8.33 -1.37 5.34
C LEU A 197 -8.09 -0.83 6.75
N LYS A 198 -8.98 -1.21 7.66
CA LYS A 198 -8.79 -1.04 9.10
C LYS A 198 -9.45 -2.19 9.85
N ASN A 199 -8.64 -2.99 10.55
CA ASN A 199 -9.08 -4.19 11.25
C ASN A 199 -9.84 -5.11 10.27
N MET A 200 -11.08 -5.51 10.61
CA MET A 200 -11.93 -6.33 9.74
C MET A 200 -12.70 -5.56 8.67
N TRP A 201 -12.52 -4.24 8.56
CA TRP A 201 -13.28 -3.39 7.67
C TRP A 201 -12.43 -2.94 6.48
N TYR A 202 -13.06 -2.84 5.32
CA TYR A 202 -12.50 -2.17 4.16
C TYR A 202 -13.45 -1.08 3.64
N TYR A 203 -12.85 -0.09 3.01
CA TYR A 203 -13.51 1.10 2.50
C TYR A 203 -13.08 1.28 1.05
N VAL A 204 -14.04 1.51 0.16
CA VAL A 204 -13.77 1.67 -1.28
C VAL A 204 -13.69 3.14 -1.59
N ILE A 205 -12.51 3.59 -2.04
CA ILE A 205 -12.23 4.96 -2.46
C ILE A 205 -12.05 4.97 -3.97
N PRO A 206 -12.83 5.77 -4.72
CA PRO A 206 -12.61 5.96 -6.14
C PRO A 206 -11.32 6.76 -6.36
N GLU A 207 -10.56 6.48 -7.42
CA GLU A 207 -9.35 7.29 -7.70
C GLU A 207 -9.70 8.72 -8.14
N LYS A 208 -10.79 8.89 -8.89
CA LYS A 208 -11.26 10.21 -9.31
C LYS A 208 -12.30 10.75 -8.35
N GLY A 209 -12.12 11.98 -7.90
CA GLY A 209 -13.04 12.59 -6.94
C GLY A 209 -13.08 11.76 -5.68
N TRP A 210 -11.93 11.51 -5.06
CA TRP A 210 -11.88 10.83 -3.76
C TRP A 210 -12.32 11.77 -2.62
N ASN A 211 -12.33 13.07 -2.88
CA ASN A 211 -12.61 14.16 -1.93
C ASN A 211 -14.07 14.67 -2.02
N VAL A 212 -15.04 13.84 -2.42
CA VAL A 212 -16.44 14.27 -2.63
C VAL A 212 -17.20 14.52 -1.31
N GLY A 213 -16.78 15.52 -0.54
CA GLY A 213 -17.56 16.15 0.52
C GLY A 213 -18.40 15.21 1.40
N ASP A 214 -19.65 15.60 1.65
CA ASP A 214 -20.55 15.05 2.68
C ASP A 214 -20.98 13.57 2.48
N GLU A 215 -20.66 12.94 1.34
CA GLU A 215 -20.99 11.53 1.13
C GLU A 215 -20.08 10.63 1.97
N LYS A 216 -20.63 10.16 3.09
CA LYS A 216 -19.92 9.26 4.01
C LYS A 216 -19.60 7.92 3.34
N ILE A 217 -18.31 7.64 3.21
CA ILE A 217 -17.77 6.34 2.83
C ILE A 217 -18.24 5.31 3.87
N LYS A 218 -18.87 4.24 3.39
CA LYS A 218 -19.41 3.19 4.26
C LYS A 218 -18.44 2.02 4.36
N PRO A 219 -18.19 1.51 5.57
CA PRO A 219 -17.36 0.33 5.74
C PRO A 219 -18.06 -0.90 5.16
N LYS A 220 -17.27 -1.82 4.63
CA LYS A 220 -17.68 -3.18 4.26
C LYS A 220 -16.85 -4.17 5.06
N ILE A 221 -17.42 -5.31 5.43
CA ILE A 221 -16.68 -6.31 6.20
C ILE A 221 -15.83 -7.13 5.22
N THR A 222 -14.58 -7.37 5.58
CA THR A 222 -13.65 -8.25 4.85
C THR A 222 -14.01 -9.74 4.92
N PHE A 223 -15.11 -10.07 5.62
CA PHE A 223 -15.63 -11.40 5.89
C PHE A 223 -17.16 -11.34 5.96
N ASP A 224 -17.84 -12.20 5.20
CA ASP A 224 -19.28 -12.43 5.33
C ASP A 224 -19.49 -13.94 5.57
N PRO A 225 -19.95 -14.37 6.77
CA PRO A 225 -20.03 -15.78 7.17
C PRO A 225 -20.98 -16.66 6.33
#